data_AF-A0A016SXN8-F1
#
_entry.id   AF-A0A016SXN8-F1
#
_cell.length_a   1.000
_cell.length_b   1.000
_cell.length_c   1.000
_cell.angle_alpha   90.00
_cell.angle_beta   90.00
_cell.angle_gamma   90.00
#
_symmetry.space_group_name_H-M   'P 1'
#
loop_
_entity.id
_entity.type
_entity.pdbx_description
1 polymer ?
#
loop_
_entity_poly.entity_id
_entity_poly.type
_entity_poly.pdbx_seq_one_letter_code
_entity_poly.pdbx_strand_id
1 'polypeptide(L)'
;AAREMKVIFLVAIFSLTYLANASRRDCRLECFQAAISFRNWQNEADMDRRVMEECESFAKKLEYPCSKAVPLILQDPAIRKTIEGWDVDSPSDRATEKAVKKHCWKACRKPF
;
A
#
# COMPACT_ATOMS: atom_id res chain seq x y z
N ALA A 1 -40.10 -7.77 12.66
CA ALA A 1 -39.29 -7.49 13.87
C ALA A 1 -38.02 -8.37 13.99
N ALA A 2 -38.05 -9.58 14.58
CA ALA A 2 -36.81 -10.33 14.88
C ALA A 2 -36.04 -10.86 13.64
N ARG A 3 -36.75 -11.22 12.56
CA ARG A 3 -36.15 -11.58 11.26
C ARG A 3 -35.52 -10.37 10.57
N GLU A 4 -36.15 -9.20 10.66
CA GLU A 4 -35.69 -7.96 10.03
C GLU A 4 -34.43 -7.40 10.71
N MET A 5 -34.36 -7.40 12.04
CA MET A 5 -33.13 -7.04 12.76
C MET A 5 -31.95 -7.96 12.40
N LYS A 6 -32.19 -9.27 12.25
CA LYS A 6 -31.16 -10.22 11.81
C LYS A 6 -30.68 -9.94 10.39
N VAL A 7 -31.57 -9.60 9.47
CA VAL A 7 -31.22 -9.27 8.08
C VAL A 7 -30.42 -7.96 8.02
N ILE A 8 -30.83 -6.93 8.77
CA ILE A 8 -30.11 -5.65 8.85
C ILE A 8 -28.70 -5.86 9.40
N PHE A 9 -28.55 -6.69 10.44
CA PHE A 9 -27.23 -7.02 11.01
C PHE A 9 -26.31 -7.73 10.00
N LEU A 10 -26.84 -8.67 9.22
CA LEU A 10 -26.07 -9.39 8.20
C LEU A 10 -25.64 -8.47 7.05
N VAL A 11 -26.52 -7.58 6.59
CA VAL A 11 -26.20 -6.60 5.55
C VAL A 11 -25.13 -5.63 6.05
N ALA A 12 -25.23 -5.13 7.30
CA ALA A 12 -24.23 -4.25 7.87
C ALA A 12 -22.85 -4.92 7.99
N ILE A 13 -22.79 -6.17 8.46
CA ILE A 13 -21.53 -6.94 8.54
C ILE A 13 -20.96 -7.14 7.14
N PHE A 14 -21.79 -7.52 6.16
CA PHE A 14 -21.34 -7.73 4.79
C PHE A 14 -20.77 -6.45 4.17
N SER A 15 -21.48 -5.33 4.28
CA SER A 15 -21.01 -4.02 3.81
C SER A 15 -19.71 -3.57 4.48
N LEU A 16 -19.58 -3.76 5.79
CA LEU A 16 -18.35 -3.45 6.53
C LEU A 16 -17.17 -4.34 6.09
N THR A 17 -17.41 -5.64 5.86
CA THR A 17 -16.36 -6.54 5.35
C THR A 17 -15.94 -6.20 3.93
N TYR A 18 -16.87 -5.76 3.08
CA TYR A 18 -16.59 -5.32 1.72
C TYR A 18 -15.74 -4.04 1.71
N LEU A 19 -16.11 -3.03 2.49
CA LEU A 19 -15.35 -1.77 2.64
C LEU A 19 -13.96 -2.01 3.26
N ALA A 20 -13.86 -2.87 4.26
CA ALA A 20 -12.58 -3.26 4.85
C ALA A 20 -11.67 -4.00 3.86
N ASN A 21 -12.24 -4.74 2.89
CA ASN A 21 -11.47 -5.43 1.87
C ASN A 21 -11.07 -4.51 0.71
N ALA A 22 -11.93 -3.55 0.35
CA ALA A 22 -11.64 -2.50 -0.63
C ALA A 22 -10.47 -1.62 -0.16
N SER A 23 -10.55 -1.06 1.05
CA SER A 23 -9.47 -0.27 1.67
C SER A 23 -8.14 -1.05 1.79
N ARG A 24 -8.19 -2.36 2.08
CA ARG A 24 -7.00 -3.22 2.09
C ARG A 24 -6.39 -3.45 0.72
N ARG A 25 -7.22 -3.54 -0.33
CA ARG A 25 -6.74 -3.67 -1.71
C ARG A 25 -6.05 -2.38 -2.13
N ASP A 26 -6.70 -1.25 -1.87
CA ASP A 26 -6.21 0.07 -2.23
C ASP A 26 -4.90 0.39 -1.50
N CYS A 27 -4.82 0.11 -0.19
CA CYS A 27 -3.57 0.22 0.57
C CYS A 27 -2.40 -0.55 -0.06
N ARG A 28 -2.63 -1.78 -0.52
CA ARG A 28 -1.57 -2.62 -1.11
C ARG A 28 -1.07 -2.04 -2.42
N LEU A 29 -1.98 -1.47 -3.22
CA LEU A 29 -1.65 -0.83 -4.49
C LEU A 29 -0.84 0.44 -4.24
N GLU A 30 -1.31 1.32 -3.36
CA GLU A 30 -0.62 2.56 -3.03
C GLU A 30 0.74 2.33 -2.37
N CYS A 31 0.84 1.36 -1.47
CA CYS A 31 2.12 0.99 -0.85
C CYS A 31 3.13 0.49 -1.89
N PHE A 32 2.67 -0.34 -2.83
CA PHE A 32 3.56 -0.85 -3.88
C PHE A 32 3.95 0.25 -4.86
N GLN A 33 3.03 1.15 -5.19
CA GLN A 33 3.30 2.32 -6.03
C GLN A 33 4.32 3.24 -5.37
N ALA A 34 4.15 3.54 -4.08
CA ALA A 34 5.13 4.34 -3.32
C ALA A 34 6.53 3.70 -3.30
N ALA A 35 6.61 2.37 -3.26
CA ALA A 35 7.89 1.66 -3.37
C ALA A 35 8.54 1.81 -4.75
N ILE A 36 7.75 1.77 -5.82
CA ILE A 36 8.24 2.02 -7.19
C ILE A 36 8.73 3.47 -7.33
N SER A 37 7.96 4.43 -6.83
CA SER A 37 8.36 5.83 -6.80
C SER A 37 9.65 6.02 -6.02
N PHE A 38 9.76 5.43 -4.83
CA PHE A 38 10.99 5.51 -4.02
C PHE A 38 12.21 4.99 -4.78
N ARG A 39 12.09 3.82 -5.43
CA ARG A 39 13.15 3.26 -6.26
C ARG A 39 13.58 4.23 -7.37
N ASN A 40 12.61 4.85 -8.06
CA ASN A 40 12.90 5.73 -9.19
C ASN A 40 13.58 7.05 -8.75
N TRP A 41 13.27 7.56 -7.56
CA TRP A 41 13.75 8.85 -7.06
C TRP A 41 14.83 8.76 -5.98
N GLN A 42 15.34 7.56 -5.66
CA GLN A 42 16.26 7.33 -4.53
C GLN A 42 17.55 8.17 -4.53
N ASN A 43 17.93 8.76 -5.65
CA ASN A 43 19.12 9.61 -5.80
C ASN A 43 18.81 11.12 -5.76
N GLU A 44 17.54 11.53 -5.59
CA GLU A 44 17.15 12.94 -5.53
C GLU A 44 17.16 13.49 -4.09
N ALA A 45 17.57 14.74 -3.93
CA ALA A 45 17.58 15.43 -2.65
C ALA A 45 16.17 15.59 -2.03
N ASP A 46 15.12 15.63 -2.86
CA ASP A 46 13.72 15.82 -2.46
C ASP A 46 12.90 14.51 -2.56
N MET A 47 13.54 13.35 -2.50
CA MET A 47 12.92 12.05 -2.76
C MET A 47 11.61 11.82 -1.99
N ASP A 48 11.57 12.08 -0.67
CA ASP A 48 10.37 11.87 0.15
C ASP A 48 9.16 12.66 -0.38
N ARG A 49 9.39 13.91 -0.82
CA ARG A 49 8.38 14.77 -1.41
C ARG A 49 7.90 14.21 -2.76
N ARG A 50 8.84 13.78 -3.61
CA ARG A 50 8.53 13.22 -4.94
C ARG A 50 7.74 11.92 -4.84
N VAL A 51 8.08 11.05 -3.90
CA VAL A 51 7.35 9.82 -3.61
C VAL A 51 5.92 10.12 -3.18
N MET A 52 5.71 11.12 -2.33
CA MET A 52 4.38 11.55 -1.92
C MET A 52 3.58 12.12 -3.10
N GLU A 53 4.15 13.07 -3.85
CA GLU A 53 3.51 13.71 -5.00
C GLU A 53 3.10 12.68 -6.07
N GLU A 54 3.98 11.72 -6.38
CA GLU A 54 3.65 10.66 -7.33
C GLU A 54 2.56 9.75 -6.81
N CYS A 55 2.68 9.27 -5.57
CA CYS A 55 1.64 8.45 -4.95
C CYS A 55 0.28 9.16 -5.04
N GLU A 56 0.20 10.44 -4.64
CA GLU A 56 -1.04 11.22 -4.72
C GLU A 56 -1.58 11.37 -6.15
N SER A 57 -0.68 11.47 -7.14
CA SER A 57 -1.07 11.51 -8.55
C SER A 57 -1.72 10.20 -9.03
N PHE A 58 -1.28 9.05 -8.49
CA PHE A 58 -1.81 7.73 -8.77
C PHE A 58 -3.08 7.41 -7.95
N ALA A 59 -3.16 7.91 -6.72
CA ALA A 59 -4.25 7.65 -5.78
C ALA A 59 -5.59 8.30 -6.13
N LYS A 60 -5.68 9.08 -7.22
CA LYS A 60 -6.89 9.81 -7.66
C LYS A 60 -8.17 8.97 -7.80
N LYS A 61 -8.07 7.63 -7.74
CA LYS A 61 -9.20 6.70 -7.87
C LYS A 61 -9.33 5.71 -6.71
N LEU A 62 -8.43 5.73 -5.73
CA LEU A 62 -8.41 4.76 -4.63
C LEU A 62 -8.83 5.43 -3.32
N GLU A 63 -9.55 4.70 -2.45
CA GLU A 63 -10.08 5.23 -1.19
C GLU A 63 -9.02 5.27 -0.07
N TYR A 64 -7.78 4.91 -0.38
CA TYR A 64 -6.68 4.84 0.59
C TYR A 64 -5.68 5.98 0.37
N PRO A 65 -5.50 6.89 1.35
CA PRO A 65 -4.64 8.06 1.15
C PRO A 65 -3.15 7.69 1.18
N CYS A 66 -2.37 8.30 0.29
CA CYS A 66 -0.92 8.14 0.23
C CYS A 66 -0.19 8.53 1.51
N SER A 67 -0.72 9.49 2.27
CA SER A 67 -0.23 9.82 3.61
C SER A 67 -0.20 8.63 4.58
N LYS A 68 -0.98 7.56 4.33
CA LYS A 68 -0.91 6.29 5.08
C LYS A 68 -0.10 5.20 4.38
N ALA A 69 0.08 5.29 3.05
CA ALA A 69 0.80 4.28 2.27
C ALA A 69 2.31 4.54 2.25
N VAL A 70 2.70 5.79 1.98
CA VAL A 70 4.10 6.23 1.87
C VAL A 70 4.90 5.92 3.15
N PRO A 71 4.38 6.17 4.38
CA PRO A 71 5.08 5.78 5.60
C PRO A 71 5.40 4.29 5.71
N LEU A 72 4.58 3.40 5.12
CA LEU A 72 4.83 1.95 5.15
C LEU A 72 6.14 1.58 4.44
N ILE A 73 6.62 2.45 3.58
CA ILE A 73 7.90 2.33 2.89
C ILE A 73 8.95 3.21 3.57
N LEU A 74 8.71 4.53 3.66
CA LEU A 74 9.73 5.48 4.11
C LEU A 74 10.16 5.32 5.58
N GLN A 75 9.28 4.79 6.43
CA GLN A 75 9.55 4.62 7.86
C GLN A 75 9.95 3.19 8.23
N ASP A 76 10.05 2.27 7.27
CA ASP A 76 10.57 0.92 7.49
C ASP A 76 11.98 0.80 6.87
N PRO A 77 13.06 0.88 7.67
CA PRO A 77 14.43 0.84 7.16
C PRO A 77 14.77 -0.46 6.44
N ALA A 78 14.14 -1.58 6.82
CA ALA A 78 14.42 -2.88 6.24
C ALA A 78 13.86 -2.96 4.82
N ILE A 79 12.64 -2.46 4.60
CA ILE A 79 12.07 -2.43 3.25
C ILE A 79 12.76 -1.38 2.37
N ARG A 80 13.16 -0.23 2.92
CA ARG A 80 13.93 0.78 2.17
C ARG A 80 15.19 0.20 1.60
N LYS A 81 16.03 -0.44 2.43
CA LYS A 81 17.26 -1.10 1.97
C LYS A 81 16.99 -2.17 0.90
N THR A 82 15.86 -2.86 1.02
CA THR A 82 15.43 -3.85 0.02
C THR A 82 15.10 -3.18 -1.32
N ILE A 83 14.43 -2.03 -1.30
CA ILE A 83 14.07 -1.26 -2.50
C ILE A 83 15.29 -0.54 -3.09
N GLU A 84 16.21 -0.05 -2.26
CA GLU A 84 17.47 0.59 -2.70
C GLU A 84 18.32 -0.35 -3.55
N GLY A 85 18.30 -1.65 -3.23
CA GLY A 85 18.94 -2.71 -4.02
C GLY A 85 18.09 -3.26 -5.17
N TRP A 86 16.95 -2.65 -5.49
CA TRP A 86 16.04 -3.12 -6.53
C TRP A 86 16.52 -2.73 -7.92
N ASP A 87 17.33 -3.59 -8.52
CA ASP A 87 17.77 -3.53 -9.91
C ASP A 87 16.84 -4.36 -10.81
N VAL A 88 16.18 -3.71 -11.78
CA VAL A 88 15.20 -4.32 -12.71
C VAL A 88 15.84 -5.13 -13.83
N ASP A 89 17.13 -4.91 -14.10
CA ASP A 89 17.88 -5.62 -15.13
C ASP A 89 18.57 -6.88 -14.58
N SER A 90 18.51 -7.08 -13.26
CA SER A 90 19.09 -8.23 -12.56
C SER A 90 18.06 -9.35 -12.33
N PRO A 91 18.49 -10.64 -12.32
CA PRO A 91 17.65 -11.75 -11.86
C PRO A 91 17.07 -11.58 -10.44
N SER A 92 17.65 -10.71 -9.61
CA SER A 92 17.14 -10.37 -8.28
C SER A 92 15.86 -9.53 -8.31
N ASP A 93 15.53 -8.89 -9.44
CA ASP A 93 14.34 -8.06 -9.65
C ASP A 93 13.05 -8.71 -9.13
N ARG A 94 12.79 -9.95 -9.57
CA ARG A 94 11.58 -10.69 -9.17
C ARG A 94 11.55 -11.04 -7.68
N ALA A 95 12.71 -11.29 -7.08
CA ALA A 95 12.80 -11.62 -5.66
C ALA A 95 12.52 -10.38 -4.80
N THR A 96 13.08 -9.24 -5.19
CA THR A 96 12.87 -7.94 -4.55
C THR A 96 11.43 -7.49 -4.72
N GLU A 97 10.86 -7.53 -5.93
CA GLU A 97 9.46 -7.21 -6.19
C GLU A 97 8.52 -8.04 -5.30
N LYS A 98 8.77 -9.35 -5.19
CA LYS A 98 7.98 -10.25 -4.35
C LYS A 98 8.12 -9.91 -2.86
N ALA A 99 9.31 -9.53 -2.40
CA ALA A 99 9.53 -9.10 -1.02
C ALA A 99 8.75 -7.82 -0.70
N VAL A 100 8.79 -6.83 -1.60
CA VAL A 100 8.05 -5.56 -1.47
C VAL A 100 6.54 -5.79 -1.47
N LYS A 101 6.01 -6.58 -2.42
CA LYS A 101 4.58 -6.94 -2.43
C LYS A 101 4.16 -7.64 -1.13
N LYS A 102 4.99 -8.55 -0.61
CA LYS A 102 4.72 -9.28 0.65
C LYS A 102 4.73 -8.33 1.85
N HIS A 103 5.63 -7.35 1.87
CA HIS A 103 5.65 -6.30 2.89
C HIS A 103 4.36 -5.49 2.88
N CYS A 104 4.01 -4.89 1.75
CA CYS A 104 2.77 -4.10 1.62
C CYS A 104 1.53 -4.91 2.01
N TRP A 105 1.48 -6.20 1.64
CA TRP A 105 0.38 -7.07 2.03
C TRP A 105 0.25 -7.27 3.55
N LYS A 106 1.38 -7.40 4.25
CA LYS A 106 1.41 -7.54 5.72
C LYS A 106 1.12 -6.21 6.41
N ALA A 107 1.73 -5.12 5.95
CA ALA A 107 1.55 -3.78 6.50
C ALA A 107 0.09 -3.35 6.43
N CYS A 108 -0.56 -3.51 5.27
CA CYS A 108 -1.97 -3.19 5.06
C CYS A 108 -2.97 -4.13 5.75
N ARG A 109 -2.51 -5.18 6.45
CA ARG A 109 -3.36 -6.06 7.27
C ARG A 109 -3.39 -5.67 8.74
N LYS A 110 -2.43 -4.89 9.21
CA LYS A 110 -2.43 -4.38 10.57
C LYS A 110 -3.49 -3.28 10.68
N PRO A 111 -4.35 -3.28 11.71
CA PRO A 111 -5.12 -2.09 12.03
C PRO A 111 -4.13 -0.96 12.38
N PHE A 112 -4.32 0.21 11.78
CA PHE A 112 -3.59 1.43 12.12
C PHE A 112 -4.14 2.03 13.40
#